data_AF-A0A0T6AKX4-F1
#
_entry.id   AF-A0A0T6AKX4-F1
#
_cell.length_a   1.000
_cell.length_b   1.000
_cell.length_c   1.000
_cell.angle_alpha   90.00
_cell.angle_beta   90.00
_cell.angle_gamma   90.00
#
_symmetry.space_group_name_H-M   'P 1'
#
loop_
_entity.id
_entity.type
_entity.pdbx_description
1 polymer ?
#
loop_
_entity_poly.entity_id
_entity_poly.type
_entity_poly.pdbx_seq_one_letter_code
_entity_poly.pdbx_strand_id
1 'polypeptide(L)'
;MVDFVRIYDIHTQARQKLFEWIRPLSQDDYTREFPFAHRTLRATTLEIAMTEWWLAARLREEPMPRPFSWNDLPINERAHPTVADLERAWAAQVPQTRATLAGLTDLEKVVETRMYGRQRMRVLTATRRDIATQL
;
A
#
# COMPACT_ATOMS: atom_id res chain seq x y z
N MET A 1 -22.69 10.51 1.08
CA MET A 1 -21.74 9.49 1.60
C MET A 1 -20.49 9.57 0.74
N VAL A 2 -19.29 9.43 1.31
CA VAL A 2 -18.03 9.51 0.55
C VAL A 2 -17.96 8.35 -0.45
N ASP A 3 -17.60 8.65 -1.70
CA ASP A 3 -17.38 7.65 -2.75
C ASP A 3 -15.89 7.29 -2.81
N PHE A 4 -15.50 6.28 -2.03
CA PHE A 4 -14.10 5.84 -1.96
C PHE A 4 -13.58 5.27 -3.28
N VAL A 5 -14.44 4.66 -4.11
CA VAL A 5 -14.03 4.11 -5.40
C VAL A 5 -13.64 5.25 -6.34
N ARG A 6 -14.46 6.30 -6.41
CA ARG A 6 -14.12 7.49 -7.23
C ARG A 6 -12.83 8.16 -6.77
N ILE A 7 -12.62 8.30 -5.46
CA ILE A 7 -11.40 8.89 -4.90
C ILE A 7 -10.18 8.04 -5.26
N TYR A 8 -10.27 6.72 -5.06
CA TYR A 8 -9.21 5.80 -5.44
C TYR A 8 -8.92 5.82 -6.95
N ASP A 9 -9.95 5.86 -7.80
CA ASP A 9 -9.79 5.96 -9.26
C ASP A 9 -9.03 7.25 -9.63
N ILE A 10 -9.22 8.37 -8.93
CA ILE A 10 -8.41 9.60 -9.10
C ILE A 10 -6.95 9.36 -8.67
N HIS A 11 -6.71 8.69 -7.54
CA HIS A 11 -5.35 8.35 -7.11
C HIS A 11 -4.62 7.45 -8.10
N THR A 12 -5.32 6.52 -8.77
CA THR A 12 -4.71 5.70 -9.82
C THR A 12 -4.27 6.52 -11.04
N GLN A 13 -5.01 7.57 -11.41
CA GLN A 13 -4.60 8.49 -12.48
C GLN A 13 -3.37 9.31 -12.08
N ALA A 14 -3.32 9.79 -10.83
CA ALA A 14 -2.14 10.49 -10.32
C ALA A 14 -0.90 9.58 -10.30
N ARG A 15 -1.09 8.30 -9.92
CA ARG A 15 -0.04 7.28 -9.96
C ARG A 15 0.47 7.00 -11.37
N GLN A 16 -0.41 6.95 -12.37
CA GLN A 16 -0.01 6.79 -13.77
C GLN A 16 0.93 7.92 -14.19
N LYS A 17 0.58 9.17 -13.88
CA LYS A 17 1.46 10.32 -14.12
C LYS A 17 2.79 10.14 -13.40
N LEU A 18 2.79 9.77 -12.12
CA LEU A 18 4.04 9.50 -11.39
C LEU A 18 4.91 8.45 -12.10
N PHE A 19 4.31 7.34 -12.58
CA PHE A 19 5.03 6.32 -13.33
C PHE A 19 5.61 6.84 -14.65
N GLU A 20 4.92 7.73 -15.37
CA GLU A 20 5.47 8.37 -16.57
C GLU A 20 6.78 9.13 -16.28
N TRP A 21 6.88 9.78 -15.11
CA TRP A 21 8.09 10.50 -14.70
C TRP A 21 9.22 9.59 -14.23
N ILE A 22 8.92 8.48 -13.54
CA ILE A 22 9.96 7.60 -12.97
C ILE A 22 10.41 6.48 -13.91
N ARG A 23 9.57 6.05 -14.86
CA ARG A 23 9.89 4.97 -15.83
C ARG A 23 11.17 5.22 -16.65
N PRO A 24 11.50 6.44 -17.11
CA PRO A 24 12.72 6.66 -17.89
C PRO A 24 13.99 6.78 -17.02
N LEU A 25 13.88 6.77 -15.69
CA LEU A 25 15.04 6.91 -14.81
C LEU A 25 15.96 5.69 -14.92
N SER A 26 17.26 5.94 -14.79
CA SER A 26 18.22 4.87 -14.54
C SER A 26 17.99 4.25 -13.15
N GLN A 27 18.51 3.04 -12.93
CA GLN A 27 18.44 2.42 -11.60
C GLN A 27 19.19 3.27 -10.56
N ASP A 28 20.30 3.90 -10.94
CA ASP A 28 21.07 4.79 -10.06
C ASP A 28 20.26 6.02 -9.67
N ASP A 29 19.53 6.64 -10.60
CA ASP A 29 18.67 7.79 -10.30
C ASP A 29 17.45 7.40 -9.45
N TYR A 30 16.84 6.24 -9.73
CA TYR A 30 15.70 5.73 -8.97
C TYR A 30 16.06 5.38 -7.51
N THR A 31 17.31 4.97 -7.29
CA THR A 31 17.85 4.58 -5.99
C THR A 31 18.74 5.64 -5.34
N ARG A 32 18.88 6.80 -5.98
CA ARG A 32 19.66 7.92 -5.47
C ARG A 32 19.18 8.32 -4.07
N GLU A 33 20.13 8.50 -3.17
CA GLU A 33 19.84 8.93 -1.81
C GLU A 33 19.62 10.44 -1.70
N PHE A 34 18.65 10.81 -0.87
CA PHE A 34 18.27 12.14 -0.46
C PHE A 34 18.24 12.20 1.08
N PRO A 35 18.57 13.35 1.69
CA PRO A 35 18.72 13.46 3.14
C PRO A 35 17.39 13.68 3.88
N PHE A 36 16.29 13.06 3.43
CA PHE A 36 14.98 13.20 4.07
C PHE A 36 14.07 11.99 3.76
N ALA A 37 13.00 11.84 4.57
CA ALA A 37 11.95 10.83 4.41
C ALA A 37 12.52 9.40 4.22
N HIS A 38 12.01 8.64 3.24
CA HIS A 38 12.48 7.28 2.92
C HIS A 38 13.82 7.24 2.16
N ARG A 39 14.53 8.37 2.06
CA ARG A 39 15.84 8.54 1.43
C ARG A 39 15.92 8.31 -0.07
N THR A 40 15.06 7.52 -0.69
CA THR A 40 15.10 7.28 -2.15
C THR A 40 13.71 7.36 -2.76
N LEU A 41 13.64 7.64 -4.06
CA LEU A 41 12.39 7.55 -4.81
C LEU A 41 11.83 6.12 -4.76
N ARG A 42 12.71 5.13 -4.87
CA ARG A 42 12.38 3.71 -4.72
C ARG A 42 11.68 3.39 -3.40
N ALA A 43 12.30 3.71 -2.27
CA ALA A 43 11.74 3.39 -0.97
C ALA A 43 10.42 4.15 -0.74
N THR A 44 10.33 5.40 -1.20
CA THR A 44 9.09 6.19 -1.10
C THR A 44 7.95 5.58 -1.91
N THR A 45 8.20 5.19 -3.17
CA THR A 45 7.17 4.59 -4.03
C THR A 45 6.76 3.19 -3.55
N LEU A 46 7.71 2.41 -3.03
CA LEU A 46 7.43 1.14 -2.38
C LEU A 46 6.56 1.30 -1.14
N GLU A 47 6.85 2.28 -0.28
CA GLU A 47 6.06 2.54 0.92
C GLU A 47 4.59 2.78 0.56
N ILE A 48 4.31 3.59 -0.46
CA ILE A 48 2.94 3.91 -0.88
C ILE A 48 2.23 2.64 -1.37
N ALA A 49 2.87 1.86 -2.26
CA ALA A 49 2.28 0.64 -2.81
C ALA A 49 2.01 -0.42 -1.73
N MET A 50 2.99 -0.63 -0.85
CA MET A 50 2.92 -1.56 0.27
C MET A 50 1.86 -1.14 1.28
N THR A 51 1.75 0.17 1.57
CA THR A 51 0.73 0.71 2.47
C THR A 51 -0.67 0.53 1.90
N GLU A 52 -0.86 0.78 0.60
CA GLU A 52 -2.13 0.50 -0.06
C GLU A 52 -2.52 -0.98 0.10
N TRP A 53 -1.57 -1.88 -0.14
CA TRP A 53 -1.82 -3.32 0.01
C TRP A 53 -2.28 -3.63 1.44
N TRP A 54 -1.52 -3.11 2.41
CA TRP A 54 -1.75 -3.35 3.83
C TRP A 54 -3.10 -2.82 4.29
N LEU A 55 -3.48 -1.60 3.91
CA LEU A 55 -4.78 -1.01 4.26
C LEU A 55 -5.93 -1.79 3.62
N ALA A 56 -5.80 -2.20 2.36
CA ALA A 56 -6.79 -3.02 1.69
C ALA A 56 -6.94 -4.40 2.35
N ALA A 57 -5.82 -5.03 2.75
CA ALA A 57 -5.82 -6.29 3.49
C ALA A 57 -6.51 -6.14 4.86
N ARG A 58 -6.30 -5.01 5.56
CA ARG A 58 -7.01 -4.70 6.80
C ARG A 58 -8.53 -4.58 6.59
N LEU A 59 -8.99 -3.91 5.54
CA LEU A 59 -10.43 -3.82 5.22
C LEU A 59 -11.06 -5.19 4.94
N ARG A 60 -10.28 -6.13 4.39
CA ARG A 60 -10.67 -7.52 4.19
C ARG A 60 -10.47 -8.40 5.42
N GLU A 61 -9.98 -7.82 6.53
CA GLU A 61 -9.68 -8.51 7.79
C GLU A 61 -8.73 -9.71 7.60
N GLU A 62 -7.82 -9.61 6.60
CA GLU A 62 -6.85 -10.65 6.28
C GLU A 62 -5.80 -10.81 7.41
N PRO A 63 -5.35 -12.04 7.69
CA PRO A 63 -4.33 -12.26 8.70
C PRO A 63 -2.99 -11.69 8.24
N MET A 64 -2.34 -10.93 9.12
CA MET A 64 -0.99 -10.41 8.89
C MET A 64 0.08 -11.49 9.09
N PRO A 65 1.23 -11.42 8.40
CA PRO A 65 2.35 -12.34 8.61
C PRO A 65 2.78 -12.44 10.08
N ARG A 66 3.31 -13.60 10.45
CA ARG A 66 3.72 -13.91 11.82
C ARG A 66 5.11 -14.57 11.82
N PRO A 67 6.16 -13.92 12.37
CA PRO A 67 6.13 -12.55 12.87
C PRO A 67 5.89 -11.52 11.75
N PHE A 68 5.29 -10.39 12.08
CA PHE A 68 5.06 -9.30 11.15
C PHE A 68 6.39 -8.70 10.72
N SER A 69 6.56 -8.56 9.42
CA SER A 69 7.70 -7.95 8.77
C SER A 69 7.22 -7.34 7.45
N TRP A 70 7.62 -6.10 7.18
CA TRP A 70 7.34 -5.44 5.91
C TRP A 70 7.94 -6.20 4.72
N ASN A 71 9.07 -6.89 4.93
CA ASN A 71 9.73 -7.70 3.91
C ASN A 71 8.99 -9.01 3.57
N ASP A 72 7.98 -9.38 4.36
CA ASP A 72 7.16 -10.56 4.12
C ASP A 72 5.80 -10.20 3.47
N LEU A 73 5.54 -8.92 3.20
CA LEU A 73 4.36 -8.49 2.46
C LEU A 73 4.50 -8.73 0.95
N PRO A 74 3.40 -8.87 0.19
CA PRO A 74 3.47 -9.12 -1.25
C PRO A 74 4.20 -8.05 -2.06
N ILE A 75 4.11 -6.78 -1.65
CA ILE A 75 4.93 -5.68 -2.19
C ILE A 75 5.94 -5.29 -1.10
N ASN A 76 7.22 -5.46 -1.41
CA ASN A 76 8.32 -5.16 -0.50
C ASN A 76 9.63 -4.85 -1.24
N GLU A 77 10.60 -4.30 -0.51
CA GLU A 77 11.90 -3.91 -1.06
C GLU A 77 12.70 -5.09 -1.62
N ARG A 78 12.66 -6.27 -1.03
CA ARG A 78 13.48 -7.40 -1.52
C ARG A 78 12.97 -7.91 -2.87
N ALA A 79 11.66 -7.96 -3.06
CA ALA A 79 11.03 -8.53 -4.24
C ALA A 79 10.89 -7.55 -5.41
N HIS A 80 11.01 -6.23 -5.17
CA HIS A 80 10.79 -5.19 -6.18
C HIS A 80 11.98 -4.24 -6.26
N PRO A 81 13.12 -4.70 -6.82
CA PRO A 81 14.32 -3.88 -6.92
C PRO A 81 14.19 -2.72 -7.92
N THR A 82 13.41 -2.89 -9.00
CA THR A 82 13.32 -1.92 -10.10
C THR A 82 11.96 -1.20 -10.16
N VAL A 83 11.90 -0.10 -10.92
CA VAL A 83 10.64 0.59 -11.24
C VAL A 83 9.65 -0.37 -11.91
N ALA A 84 10.11 -1.16 -12.88
CA ALA A 84 9.26 -2.07 -13.65
C ALA A 84 8.67 -3.20 -12.79
N ASP A 85 9.42 -3.70 -11.80
CA ASP A 85 8.91 -4.69 -10.86
C ASP A 85 7.79 -4.12 -10.01
N LEU A 86 8.01 -2.93 -9.43
CA LEU A 86 7.00 -2.25 -8.62
C LEU A 86 5.76 -1.88 -9.44
N GLU A 87 5.94 -1.31 -10.63
CA GLU A 87 4.83 -0.90 -11.51
C GLU A 87 3.91 -2.08 -11.81
N ARG A 88 4.49 -3.22 -12.18
CA ARG A 88 3.76 -4.45 -12.48
C ARG A 88 3.01 -4.98 -11.27
N ALA A 89 3.67 -5.06 -10.11
CA ALA A 89 3.06 -5.57 -8.88
C ALA A 89 1.92 -4.65 -8.40
N TRP A 90 2.13 -3.34 -8.44
CA TRP A 90 1.13 -2.38 -8.00
C TRP A 90 -0.06 -2.33 -8.95
N ALA A 91 0.15 -2.42 -10.27
CA ALA A 91 -0.92 -2.53 -11.25
C ALA A 91 -1.78 -3.79 -11.04
N ALA A 92 -1.16 -4.92 -10.69
CA ALA A 92 -1.88 -6.17 -10.40
C ALA A 92 -2.77 -6.08 -9.14
N GLN A 93 -2.43 -5.20 -8.20
CA GLN A 93 -3.20 -4.98 -6.97
C GLN A 93 -4.45 -4.11 -7.18
N VAL A 94 -4.42 -3.17 -8.14
CA VAL A 94 -5.49 -2.17 -8.35
C VAL A 94 -6.90 -2.77 -8.38
N PRO A 95 -7.18 -3.85 -9.15
CA PRO A 95 -8.52 -4.43 -9.21
C PRO A 95 -9.02 -4.91 -7.85
N GLN A 96 -8.14 -5.48 -7.01
CA GLN A 96 -8.51 -6.00 -5.71
C GLN A 96 -8.76 -4.87 -4.71
N THR A 97 -7.93 -3.83 -4.69
CA THR A 97 -8.16 -2.64 -3.84
C THR A 97 -9.48 -1.98 -4.22
N ARG A 98 -9.71 -1.76 -5.51
CA ARG A 98 -10.94 -1.15 -6.02
C ARG A 98 -12.19 -1.98 -5.66
N ALA A 99 -12.13 -3.30 -5.83
CA ALA A 99 -13.21 -4.20 -5.45
C ALA A 99 -13.47 -4.20 -3.93
N THR A 100 -12.41 -4.11 -3.12
CA THR A 100 -12.52 -4.00 -1.66
C THR A 100 -13.29 -2.73 -1.28
N LEU A 101 -12.94 -1.58 -1.86
CA LEU A 101 -13.62 -0.30 -1.62
C LEU A 101 -15.07 -0.32 -2.10
N ALA A 102 -15.34 -0.89 -3.28
CA ALA A 102 -16.68 -1.02 -3.84
C ALA A 102 -17.59 -1.92 -2.99
N GLY A 103 -17.03 -2.94 -2.34
CA GLY A 103 -17.74 -3.88 -1.47
C GLY A 103 -17.91 -3.40 -0.03
N LEU A 104 -17.43 -2.20 0.33
CA LEU A 104 -17.55 -1.72 1.71
C LEU A 104 -19.01 -1.49 2.08
N THR A 105 -19.40 -2.15 3.16
CA THR A 105 -20.67 -1.99 3.87
C THR A 105 -20.37 -1.75 5.34
N ASP A 106 -21.31 -1.12 6.06
CA ASP A 106 -21.16 -0.75 7.47
C ASP A 106 -19.84 -0.02 7.75
N LEU A 107 -19.78 1.25 7.35
CA LEU A 107 -18.57 2.06 7.46
C LEU A 107 -18.10 2.26 8.92
N GLU A 108 -18.98 2.08 9.90
CA GLU A 108 -18.69 2.23 11.32
C GLU A 108 -18.20 0.94 11.97
N LYS A 109 -18.21 -0.20 11.25
CA LYS A 109 -17.65 -1.44 11.74
C LYS A 109 -16.19 -1.22 12.15
N VAL A 110 -15.87 -1.55 13.40
CA VAL A 110 -14.50 -1.56 13.91
C VAL A 110 -13.77 -2.78 13.38
N VAL A 111 -12.61 -2.54 12.78
CA VAL A 111 -11.67 -3.55 12.28
C VAL A 111 -10.52 -3.67 13.27
N GLU A 112 -10.31 -4.89 13.80
CA GLU A 112 -9.12 -5.22 14.60
C GLU A 112 -8.04 -5.85 13.72
N THR A 113 -6.85 -5.27 13.69
CA THR A 113 -5.68 -5.85 13.01
C THR A 113 -4.65 -6.26 14.04
N ARG A 114 -4.34 -7.55 14.11
CA ARG A 114 -3.34 -8.12 15.04
C ARG A 114 -1.99 -8.26 14.34
N MET A 115 -0.99 -7.54 14.86
CA MET A 115 0.39 -7.60 14.38
C MET A 115 1.25 -8.33 15.40
N TYR A 116 1.79 -9.49 15.00
CA TYR A 116 2.58 -10.33 15.89
C TYR A 116 4.06 -10.06 15.68
N GLY A 117 4.71 -9.31 16.57
CA GLY A 117 6.17 -9.25 16.61
C GLY A 117 6.77 -10.55 17.17
N ARG A 118 8.10 -10.63 17.21
CA ARG A 118 8.81 -11.82 17.76
C ARG A 118 8.54 -12.08 19.25
N GLN A 119 8.25 -11.03 20.01
CA GLN A 119 8.06 -11.11 21.48
C GLN A 119 6.79 -10.42 21.98
N ARG A 120 6.13 -9.62 21.13
CA ARG A 120 4.99 -8.79 21.52
C ARG A 120 3.95 -8.78 20.41
N MET A 121 2.69 -8.77 20.79
CA MET A 121 1.57 -8.57 19.88
C MET A 121 1.03 -7.16 20.05
N ARG A 122 0.64 -6.52 18.95
CA ARG A 122 -0.05 -5.23 18.92
C ARG A 122 -1.40 -5.40 18.24
N VAL A 123 -2.42 -4.74 18.76
CA VAL A 123 -3.74 -4.63 18.13
C VAL A 123 -3.91 -3.20 17.66
N LEU A 124 -4.24 -3.02 16.37
CA LEU A 124 -4.67 -1.75 15.81
C LEU A 124 -6.17 -1.81 15.60
N THR A 125 -6.89 -0.79 16.07
CA THR A 125 -8.34 -0.66 15.89
C THR A 125 -8.63 0.61 15.10
N ALA A 126 -9.54 0.52 14.14
CA ALA A 126 -10.03 1.64 13.34
C ALA A 126 -11.36 1.25 12.71
N THR A 127 -12.22 2.22 12.38
CA THR A 127 -13.42 1.90 11.59
C THR A 127 -13.05 1.60 10.14
N ARG A 128 -13.93 0.93 9.40
CA ARG A 128 -13.78 0.77 7.94
C ARG A 128 -13.64 2.13 7.24
N ARG A 129 -14.38 3.14 7.71
CA ARG A 129 -14.27 4.53 7.22
C ARG A 129 -12.86 5.08 7.40
N ASP A 130 -12.28 4.94 8.58
CA ASP A 130 -10.94 5.49 8.89
C ASP A 130 -9.86 4.84 8.02
N ILE A 131 -9.97 3.53 7.78
CA ILE A 131 -9.02 2.80 6.93
C ILE A 131 -9.21 3.18 5.46
N ALA A 132 -10.46 3.23 4.97
CA ALA A 132 -10.77 3.60 3.59
C ALA A 132 -10.40 5.06 3.25
N THR A 133 -10.38 5.95 4.25
CA THR A 133 -9.93 7.35 4.07
C THR A 133 -8.42 7.46 3.81
N GLN A 134 -7.65 6.42 4.13
CA GLN A 134 -6.21 6.38 3.92
C GLN A 134 -5.80 5.72 2.59
N LEU A 135 -6.77 5.25 1.80
CA LEU A 135 -6.59 4.62 0.47
C LEU A 135 -6.90 5.61 -0.66
#